data_AF-A0A836RBU9-F1
#
_entry.id   AF-A0A836RBU9-F1
#
_cell.length_a   1.000
_cell.length_b   1.000
_cell.length_c   1.000
_cell.angle_alpha   90.00
_cell.angle_beta   90.00
_cell.angle_gamma   90.00
#
_symmetry.space_group_name_H-M   'P 1'
#
loop_
_entity.id
_entity.type
_entity.pdbx_description
1 polymer ?
#
loop_
_entity_poly.entity_id
_entity_poly.type
_entity_poly.pdbx_seq_one_letter_code
_entity_poly.pdbx_strand_id
1 'polypeptide(L)' 'MPRFRKKPVVIEAVRLSRRITVHTLEGDMAGNPGDWLITGVEGEQYVCRDSVFRATYEPVDDEARALWDAPLPEAPDAS' A
#
# COMPACT_ATOMS: atom_id res chain seq x y z
N MET A 1 -31.13 5.52 -15.94
CA MET A 1 -29.73 5.53 -16.44
C MET A 1 -29.13 4.13 -16.28
N PRO A 2 -28.26 3.66 -17.18
CA PRO A 2 -27.57 2.38 -17.02
C PRO A 2 -26.63 2.41 -15.81
N ARG A 3 -26.53 1.29 -15.10
CA ARG A 3 -25.68 1.14 -13.90
C ARG A 3 -24.59 0.12 -14.20
N PHE A 4 -23.36 0.43 -13.79
CA PHE A 4 -22.20 -0.43 -13.95
C PHE A 4 -21.52 -0.61 -12.59
N ARG A 5 -20.87 -1.75 -12.37
CA ARG A 5 -20.03 -2.01 -11.18
C ARG A 5 -18.57 -2.13 -11.62
N LYS A 6 -17.65 -1.55 -10.85
CA LYS A 6 -16.21 -1.80 -11.04
C LYS A 6 -15.92 -3.27 -10.73
N LYS A 7 -15.00 -3.91 -11.47
CA LYS A 7 -14.55 -5.27 -11.13
C LYS A 7 -13.77 -5.23 -9.81
N PRO A 8 -13.89 -6.26 -8.95
CA PRO A 8 -12.99 -6.42 -7.81
C PRO A 8 -11.58 -6.70 -8.34
N VAL A 9 -10.58 -5.99 -7.83
CA VAL A 9 -9.18 -6.11 -8.23
C VAL A 9 -8.37 -6.47 -6.99
N VAL A 10 -7.64 -7.58 -7.05
CA VAL A 10 -6.63 -7.94 -6.05
C VAL A 10 -5.31 -7.32 -6.49
N ILE A 11 -4.59 -6.71 -5.55
CA ILE A 11 -3.29 -6.06 -5.78
C ILE A 11 -2.25 -6.62 -4.82
N GLU A 12 -0.99 -6.40 -5.13
CA GLU A 12 0.11 -6.66 -4.21
C GLU A 12 0.45 -5.36 -3.48
N ALA A 13 0.70 -5.47 -2.17
CA ALA A 13 1.17 -4.33 -1.39
C ALA A 13 2.11 -4.79 -0.28
N VAL A 14 3.12 -3.98 -0.02
CA VAL A 14 4.04 -4.16 1.10
C VAL A 14 4.00 -2.94 2.01
N ARG A 15 3.99 -3.16 3.31
CA ARG A 15 4.09 -2.08 4.28
C ARG A 15 5.55 -1.65 4.42
N LEU A 16 5.80 -0.35 4.26
CA LEU A 16 7.13 0.24 4.28
C LEU A 16 7.69 0.25 5.70
N SER A 17 8.94 -0.19 5.84
CA SER A 17 9.68 -0.15 7.12
C SER A 17 10.62 1.04 7.25
N ARG A 18 10.85 1.77 6.16
CA ARG A 18 11.74 2.92 6.09
C ARG A 18 11.18 3.95 5.12
N ARG A 19 11.69 5.17 5.21
CA ARG A 19 11.39 6.20 4.21
C ARG A 19 11.94 5.77 2.85
N ILE A 20 11.11 5.88 1.81
CA ILE A 20 11.49 5.66 0.42
C ILE A 20 10.96 6.80 -0.47
N THR A 21 11.51 6.93 -1.66
CA THR A 21 10.96 7.75 -2.74
C THR A 21 10.68 6.84 -3.92
N VAL A 22 9.48 6.93 -4.47
CA VAL A 22 9.03 6.18 -5.66
C VAL A 22 8.88 7.18 -6.80
N HIS A 23 9.47 6.87 -7.94
CA HIS A 23 9.31 7.67 -9.15
C HIS A 23 8.06 7.19 -9.90
N THR A 24 6.99 7.96 -9.86
CA THR A 24 5.75 7.67 -10.60
C THR A 24 5.63 8.57 -11.82
N LEU A 25 4.63 8.31 -12.68
CA LEU A 25 4.33 9.17 -13.82
C LEU A 25 3.89 10.58 -13.40
N GLU A 26 3.43 10.75 -12.16
CA GLU A 26 3.00 12.02 -11.57
C GLU A 26 4.14 12.74 -10.82
N GLY A 27 5.33 12.13 -10.78
CA GLY A 27 6.53 12.64 -10.12
C GLY A 27 6.97 11.81 -8.92
N ASP A 28 7.85 12.39 -8.11
CA ASP A 28 8.44 11.72 -6.96
C ASP A 28 7.45 11.68 -5.79
N MET A 29 7.13 10.48 -5.33
CA MET A 29 6.29 10.26 -4.15
C MET A 29 7.11 9.72 -2.99
N ALA A 30 7.08 10.42 -1.85
CA ALA A 30 7.71 9.96 -0.63
C ALA A 30 6.76 9.04 0.16
N GLY A 31 7.28 7.91 0.63
CA GLY A 31 6.61 7.03 1.59
C GLY A 31 7.36 6.98 2.91
N ASN A 32 6.63 6.92 4.02
CA ASN A 32 7.18 6.82 5.37
C ASN A 32 7.06 5.38 5.91
N PRO A 33 7.80 5.03 6.98
CA PRO A 33 7.51 3.83 7.73
C PRO A 33 6.02 3.75 8.11
N GLY A 34 5.40 2.60 7.86
CA GLY A 34 3.98 2.36 8.09
C GLY A 34 3.08 2.60 6.87
N ASP A 35 3.49 3.42 5.90
CA ASP A 35 2.76 3.57 4.63
C ASP A 35 2.88 2.28 3.79
N TRP A 36 2.07 2.17 2.74
CA TRP A 36 2.03 1.03 1.84
C TRP A 36 2.61 1.40 0.47
N LEU A 37 3.45 0.53 -0.07
CA LEU A 37 3.80 0.54 -1.49
C LEU A 37 2.90 -0.45 -2.20
N ILE A 38 2.04 0.06 -3.08
CA ILE A 38 1.11 -0.75 -3.86
C ILE A 38 1.72 -0.99 -5.23
N THR A 39 1.63 -2.23 -5.71
CA THR A 39 1.89 -2.59 -7.10
C THR A 39 0.55 -2.86 -7.77
N GLY A 40 0.20 -2.02 -8.74
CA GLY A 40 -1.01 -2.17 -9.53
C GLY A 40 -0.88 -3.26 -10.59
N VAL A 41 -1.97 -3.49 -11.32
CA VAL A 41 -2.10 -4.63 -12.23
C VAL A 41 -1.22 -4.52 -13.49
N GLU A 42 -0.78 -3.31 -13.84
CA GLU A 42 0.14 -3.06 -14.96
C GLU A 42 1.58 -2.87 -14.47
N GLY A 43 1.87 -3.16 -13.20
CA GLY A 43 3.18 -3.02 -12.57
C GLY A 43 3.49 -1.60 -12.09
N GLU A 44 2.52 -0.68 -12.16
CA GLU A 44 2.65 0.67 -11.64
C GLU A 44 2.80 0.65 -10.11
N GLN A 45 3.68 1.49 -9.57
CA GLN A 45 3.93 1.57 -8.14
C GLN A 45 3.56 2.95 -7.59
N TYR A 46 2.88 2.96 -6.45
CA TYR A 46 2.55 4.21 -5.75
C TYR A 46 2.46 4.00 -4.24
N VAL A 47 2.72 5.07 -3.51
CA VAL A 47 2.64 5.10 -2.06
C VAL A 47 1.20 5.41 -1.63
N CYS A 48 0.70 4.68 -0.64
CA CYS A 48 -0.59 4.90 -0.02
C CYS A 48 -0.43 4.97 1.50
N ARG A 49 -1.02 5.99 2.14
CA ARG A 49 -0.99 6.10 3.61
C ARG A 49 -1.77 4.94 4.25
N ASP A 50 -1.30 4.43 5.38
CA ASP A 50 -1.94 3.30 6.09
C ASP A 50 -3.43 3.50 6.33
N SER A 51 -3.84 4.69 6.80
CA SER A 51 -5.25 5.00 7.06
C SER A 51 -6.11 4.98 5.81
N VAL A 52 -5.57 5.36 4.66
CA VAL A 52 -6.27 5.30 3.37
C VAL A 52 -6.32 3.86 2.88
N PHE A 53 -5.19 3.15 2.91
CA PHE A 53 -5.10 1.76 2.49
C PHE A 53 -6.10 0.88 3.26
N ARG A 54 -6.14 1.02 4.58
CA ARG A 54 -7.05 0.25 5.44
C ARG A 54 -8.51 0.58 5.27
N ALA A 55 -8.83 1.78 4.78
CA ALA A 55 -10.20 2.18 4.48
C ALA A 55 -10.69 1.67 3.12
N THR A 56 -9.78 1.29 2.20
CA THR A 56 -10.13 0.94 0.82
C THR A 56 -9.84 -0.50 0.44
N TYR A 57 -8.95 -1.19 1.16
CA TYR A 57 -8.54 -2.57 0.91
C TYR A 57 -8.87 -3.46 2.09
N GLU A 58 -8.86 -4.77 1.84
CA GLU A 58 -8.96 -5.81 2.86
C GLU A 58 -8.00 -6.95 2.50
N PRO A 59 -7.44 -7.67 3.48
CA PRO A 59 -6.61 -8.83 3.21
C PRO A 59 -7.47 -9.96 2.63
N VAL A 60 -6.97 -10.61 1.58
CA VAL A 60 -7.70 -11.64 0.83
C VAL A 60 -7.26 -13.07 1.16
N ASP A 61 -6.15 -13.24 1.88
CA ASP A 61 -5.59 -14.51 2.32
C ASP A 61 -4.89 -14.38 3.69
N ASP A 62 -4.38 -15.51 4.20
CA ASP A 62 -3.73 -15.59 5.51
C ASP A 62 -2.40 -14.83 5.57
N GLU A 63 -1.67 -14.76 4.45
CA GLU A 63 -0.39 -14.04 4.37
C GLU A 63 -0.63 -12.52 4.45
N ALA A 64 -1.59 -12.01 3.68
CA ALA A 64 -2.03 -10.63 3.74
C ALA A 64 -2.61 -10.29 5.11
N ARG A 65 -3.37 -11.19 5.74
CA ARG A 65 -3.91 -10.99 7.09
C ARG A 65 -2.80 -10.90 8.13
N ALA A 66 -1.78 -11.76 8.06
CA ALA A 66 -0.63 -11.71 8.96
C ALA A 66 0.11 -10.36 8.85
N LEU A 67 0.34 -9.87 7.62
CA LEU A 67 0.94 -8.55 7.40
C LEU A 67 0.02 -7.41 7.89
N TRP A 68 -1.29 -7.56 7.72
CA TRP A 68 -2.29 -6.58 8.12
C TRP A 68 -2.31 -6.34 9.63
N ASP A 69 -2.22 -7.41 10.41
CA ASP A 69 -2.28 -7.39 11.88
C ASP A 69 -0.90 -7.21 12.53
N ALA A 70 0.19 -7.34 11.76
CA ALA A 70 1.54 -7.13 12.26
C ALA A 70 1.71 -5.69 12.81
N PRO A 71 2.47 -5.51 13.92
CA PRO A 71 2.75 -4.18 14.48
C PRO A 71 3.50 -3.31 13.47
N LEU A 72 3.27 -2.00 13.50
CA LEU A 72 3.95 -1.07 12.60
C LEU A 72 5.47 -1.26 12.73
N PRO A 73 6.20 -1.29 11.60
CA PRO A 73 7.65 -1.38 11.66
C PRO A 73 8.18 -0.18 12.43
N GLU A 74 8.97 -0.46 13.47
CA GLU A 74 9.68 0.58 14.20
C GLU A 74 10.59 1.30 13.21
N ALA A 75 10.47 2.63 13.13
CA ALA A 75 11.41 3.42 12.35
C ALA A 75 12.81 3.07 12.89
N PRO A 76 13.77 2.65 12.05
CA PRO A 76 15.10 2.35 12.54
C PRO A 76 15.61 3.59 13.27
N ASP A 77 15.99 3.41 14.54
CA ASP A 77 16.38 4.47 15.46
C ASP A 77 17.07 5.61 14.71
N ALA A 78 16.47 6.79 14.76
CA ALA A 78 17.12 8.01 14.35
C ALA A 78 18.28 8.27 15.33
N SER A 79 19.41 7.59 15.10
CA SER A 79 20.71 7.88 15.71
C SER A 79 21.34 9.08 15.04
#